data_AF-A0A2J8S0E7-F1
#
_entry.id   AF-A0A2J8S0E7-F1
#
_cell.length_a   1.000
_cell.length_b   1.000
_cell.length_c   1.000
_cell.angle_alpha   90.00
_cell.angle_beta   90.00
_cell.angle_gamma   90.00
#
_symmetry.space_group_name_H-M   'P 1'
#
loop_
_entity.id
_entity.type
_entity.pdbx_description
1 polymer ?
#
loop_
_entity_poly.entity_id
_entity_poly.type
_entity_poly.pdbx_seq_one_letter_code
_entity_poly.pdbx_strand_id
1 'polypeptide(L)'
;MAEAQNRHTEVAKTMRNLENRLEKARMKAQEAEHITSVYLQLKAYLMDESLNLENRLDSMEAEVVRTKHELEALHVVNQEALNARDIAKNQLQYLEETLVRERKKRERYISECKKRAEEKKLENERMERKTHREHLLLQSEDTTQDSLHAKEEELRQRWSMYQMEVIFGKVKDATGTAETHSLVRRFLAQGDTFAQLETLKSENEQTLVRLKQEKQQLQRELEDLKYSGEATLVSQQKLQAEAQERLKKEERRHAEAQDQLERALRAMQVAKDSLEHLASKLIHITVEDGRFAGKELDPQADNYVPNLLGLVEEKLLKLQAQLGGHDVQEMLRHIANREFLASLEGRLPEYNTRIALPLATSKDKFFDEESEEEDNEVVTRASLKIRSQKLIESHKKLRRSRRS
;
A
#
# COMPACT_ATOMS: atom_id res chain seq x y z
N MET A 1 -43.65 23.21 -97.40
CA MET A 1 -44.09 23.67 -96.06
C MET A 1 -44.22 22.51 -95.06
N ALA A 2 -44.84 21.37 -95.41
CA ALA A 2 -45.00 20.22 -94.49
C ALA A 2 -43.68 19.53 -94.07
N GLU A 3 -42.69 19.42 -94.96
CA GLU A 3 -41.39 18.79 -94.63
C GLU A 3 -40.55 19.62 -93.64
N ALA A 4 -40.62 20.95 -93.74
CA ALA A 4 -39.93 21.85 -92.80
C ALA A 4 -40.57 21.81 -91.40
N GLN A 5 -41.90 21.68 -91.33
CA GLN A 5 -42.61 21.48 -90.06
C GLN A 5 -42.27 20.12 -89.43
N ASN A 6 -42.23 19.02 -90.19
CA ASN A 6 -41.85 17.71 -89.66
C ASN A 6 -40.41 17.70 -89.12
N ARG A 7 -39.44 18.28 -89.84
CA ARG A 7 -38.06 18.43 -89.35
C ARG A 7 -37.99 19.25 -88.05
N HIS A 8 -38.73 20.35 -87.97
CA HIS A 8 -38.81 21.15 -86.76
C HIS A 8 -39.43 20.36 -85.58
N THR A 9 -40.42 19.51 -85.82
CA THR A 9 -40.98 18.65 -84.76
C THR A 9 -40.04 17.54 -84.29
N GLU A 10 -39.21 16.97 -85.17
CA GLU A 10 -38.20 15.98 -84.79
C GLU A 10 -37.04 16.62 -84.01
N VAL A 11 -36.61 17.83 -84.41
CA VAL A 11 -35.63 18.61 -83.66
C VAL A 11 -36.17 18.98 -82.27
N ALA A 12 -37.44 19.37 -82.15
CA ALA A 12 -38.05 19.64 -80.83
C ALA A 12 -38.14 18.38 -79.95
N LYS A 13 -38.46 17.21 -80.52
CA LYS A 13 -38.48 15.93 -79.78
C LYS A 13 -37.08 15.52 -79.32
N THR A 14 -36.06 15.70 -80.16
CA THR A 14 -34.67 15.40 -79.80
C THR A 14 -34.14 16.35 -78.74
N MET A 15 -34.46 17.66 -78.83
CA MET A 15 -34.13 18.65 -77.79
C MET A 15 -34.74 18.27 -76.44
N ARG A 16 -36.04 17.96 -76.39
CA ARG A 16 -36.71 17.52 -75.15
C ARG A 16 -36.12 16.22 -74.57
N ASN A 17 -35.73 15.28 -75.44
CA ASN A 17 -35.07 14.05 -75.00
C ASN A 17 -33.68 14.30 -74.41
N LEU A 18 -32.90 15.23 -74.98
CA LEU A 18 -31.61 15.63 -74.47
C LEU A 18 -31.73 16.38 -73.14
N GLU A 19 -32.70 17.28 -73.01
CA GLU A 19 -33.03 17.97 -71.76
C GLU A 19 -33.40 16.98 -70.65
N ASN A 20 -34.30 16.03 -70.93
CA ASN A 20 -34.68 14.98 -69.97
C ASN A 20 -33.49 14.10 -69.56
N ARG A 21 -32.57 13.79 -70.48
CA ARG A 21 -31.36 13.02 -70.17
C ARG A 21 -30.39 13.81 -69.31
N LEU A 22 -30.23 15.10 -69.59
CA LEU A 22 -29.38 16.01 -68.84
C LEU A 22 -29.92 16.24 -67.43
N GLU A 23 -31.23 16.40 -67.27
CA GLU A 23 -31.87 16.50 -65.96
C GLU A 23 -31.72 15.20 -65.14
N LYS A 24 -31.91 14.03 -65.77
CA LYS A 24 -31.61 12.73 -65.12
C LYS A 24 -30.14 12.60 -64.71
N ALA A 25 -29.21 13.08 -65.52
CA ALA A 25 -27.79 13.06 -65.18
C ALA A 25 -27.48 14.00 -64.00
N ARG A 26 -28.11 15.18 -63.95
CA ARG A 26 -27.99 16.12 -62.82
C ARG A 26 -28.57 15.54 -61.53
N MET A 27 -29.75 14.93 -61.57
CA MET A 27 -30.35 14.27 -60.40
C MET A 27 -29.43 13.16 -59.87
N LYS A 28 -28.87 12.32 -60.76
CA LYS A 28 -27.91 11.28 -60.37
C LYS A 28 -26.62 11.84 -59.78
N ALA A 29 -26.12 12.96 -60.31
CA ALA A 29 -24.93 13.62 -59.77
C ALA A 29 -25.19 14.16 -58.35
N GLN A 30 -26.35 14.80 -58.13
CA GLN A 30 -26.76 15.29 -56.81
C GLN A 30 -26.98 14.14 -55.81
N GLU A 31 -27.58 13.04 -56.24
CA GLU A 31 -27.73 11.84 -55.41
C GLU A 31 -26.35 11.24 -55.07
N ALA A 32 -25.43 11.17 -56.02
CA ALA A 32 -24.07 10.69 -55.78
C ALA A 32 -23.29 11.60 -54.81
N GLU A 33 -23.44 12.92 -54.93
CA GLU A 33 -22.87 13.89 -53.98
C GLU A 33 -23.46 13.70 -52.58
N HIS A 34 -24.78 13.53 -52.46
CA HIS A 34 -25.43 13.28 -51.18
C HIS A 34 -24.95 11.98 -50.53
N ILE A 35 -24.90 10.89 -51.31
CA ILE A 35 -24.38 9.60 -50.85
C ILE A 35 -22.93 9.73 -50.39
N THR A 36 -22.09 10.43 -51.15
CA THR A 36 -20.68 10.67 -50.80
C THR A 36 -20.56 11.46 -49.50
N SER A 37 -21.36 12.52 -49.33
CA SER A 37 -21.40 13.30 -48.09
C SER A 37 -21.76 12.43 -46.88
N VAL A 38 -22.74 11.54 -47.02
CA VAL A 38 -23.14 10.62 -45.93
C VAL A 38 -22.00 9.66 -45.59
N TYR A 39 -21.32 9.09 -46.59
CA TYR A 39 -20.18 8.20 -46.35
C TYR A 39 -19.00 8.92 -45.69
N LEU A 40 -18.74 10.17 -46.06
CA LEU A 40 -17.69 10.97 -45.42
C LEU A 40 -18.02 11.27 -43.95
N GLN A 41 -19.29 11.59 -43.64
CA GLN A 41 -19.74 11.77 -42.26
C GLN A 41 -19.63 10.47 -41.45
N LEU A 42 -20.04 9.34 -42.04
CA LEU A 42 -19.92 8.03 -41.40
C LEU A 42 -18.44 7.68 -41.14
N LYS A 43 -17.55 7.95 -42.10
CA LYS A 43 -16.11 7.76 -41.94
C LYS A 43 -15.56 8.62 -40.80
N ALA A 44 -15.94 9.90 -40.73
CA ALA A 44 -15.50 10.79 -39.66
C ALA A 44 -15.95 10.29 -38.28
N TYR A 45 -17.21 9.86 -38.17
CA TYR A 45 -17.75 9.27 -36.94
C TYR A 45 -16.99 7.99 -36.54
N LEU A 46 -16.74 7.08 -37.47
CA LEU A 46 -16.01 5.84 -37.19
C LEU A 46 -14.54 6.11 -36.79
N MET A 47 -13.90 7.12 -37.39
CA MET A 47 -12.54 7.51 -37.00
C MET A 47 -12.51 8.08 -35.58
N ASP A 48 -13.45 8.96 -35.24
CA ASP A 48 -13.57 9.51 -33.87
C ASP A 48 -13.88 8.42 -32.84
N GLU A 49 -14.81 7.51 -33.16
CA GLU A 49 -15.14 6.38 -32.30
C GLU A 49 -13.93 5.44 -32.11
N SER A 50 -13.17 5.16 -33.16
CA SER A 50 -11.95 4.34 -33.07
C SER A 50 -10.90 4.94 -32.12
N LEU A 51 -10.72 6.27 -32.14
CA LEU A 51 -9.79 6.98 -31.25
C LEU A 51 -10.25 6.91 -29.78
N ASN A 52 -11.57 6.95 -29.55
CA ASN A 52 -12.14 6.96 -28.20
C ASN A 52 -12.24 5.55 -27.58
N LEU A 53 -12.27 4.50 -28.39
CA LEU A 53 -12.34 3.10 -27.90
C LEU A 53 -11.09 2.71 -27.13
N GLU A 54 -9.90 3.11 -27.57
CA GLU A 54 -8.64 2.82 -26.88
C GLU A 54 -8.62 3.44 -25.48
N ASN A 55 -8.94 4.74 -25.37
CA ASN A 55 -9.04 5.43 -24.08
C ASN A 55 -10.05 4.76 -23.13
N ARG A 56 -11.17 4.27 -23.68
CA ARG A 56 -12.18 3.56 -22.87
C ARG A 56 -11.67 2.19 -22.43
N LEU A 57 -10.95 1.48 -23.29
CA LEU A 57 -10.32 0.21 -22.97
C LEU A 57 -9.29 0.38 -21.83
N ASP A 58 -8.40 1.37 -21.96
CA ASP A 58 -7.40 1.70 -20.95
C ASP A 58 -8.06 2.03 -19.60
N SER A 59 -9.16 2.79 -19.61
CA SER A 59 -9.90 3.13 -18.38
C SER A 59 -10.50 1.89 -17.70
N MET A 60 -11.06 0.96 -18.48
CA MET A 60 -11.61 -0.30 -17.96
C MET A 60 -10.50 -1.22 -17.45
N GLU A 61 -9.37 -1.30 -18.16
CA GLU A 61 -8.21 -2.08 -17.71
C GLU A 61 -7.65 -1.53 -16.39
N ALA A 62 -7.55 -0.21 -16.26
CA ALA A 62 -7.15 0.44 -15.02
C ALA A 62 -8.13 0.16 -13.86
N GLU A 63 -9.43 0.10 -14.12
CA GLU A 63 -10.44 -0.31 -13.13
C GLU A 63 -10.29 -1.78 -12.73
N VAL A 64 -10.08 -2.68 -13.69
CA VAL A 64 -9.84 -4.10 -13.41
C VAL A 64 -8.58 -4.30 -12.58
N VAL A 65 -7.50 -3.58 -12.90
CA VAL A 65 -6.26 -3.64 -12.11
C VAL A 65 -6.50 -3.11 -10.70
N ARG A 66 -7.18 -1.96 -10.53
CA ARG A 66 -7.50 -1.41 -9.20
C ARG A 66 -8.32 -2.37 -8.35
N THR A 67 -9.39 -2.93 -8.90
CA THR A 67 -10.28 -3.86 -8.19
C THR A 67 -9.58 -5.18 -7.83
N LYS A 68 -8.64 -5.66 -8.65
CA LYS A 68 -7.78 -6.82 -8.29
C LYS A 68 -6.91 -6.52 -7.07
N HIS A 69 -6.24 -5.36 -7.04
CA HIS A 69 -5.42 -4.96 -5.90
C HIS A 69 -6.27 -4.78 -4.62
N GLU A 70 -7.47 -4.20 -4.74
CA GLU A 70 -8.42 -4.08 -3.63
C GLU A 70 -8.86 -5.45 -3.10
N LEU A 71 -9.12 -6.41 -4.00
CA LEU A 71 -9.49 -7.78 -3.64
C LEU A 71 -8.34 -8.51 -2.93
N GLU A 72 -7.11 -8.36 -3.40
CA GLU A 72 -5.92 -8.90 -2.75
C GLU A 72 -5.73 -8.33 -1.35
N ALA A 73 -5.87 -7.01 -1.18
CA ALA A 73 -5.80 -6.35 0.12
C ALA A 73 -6.90 -6.84 1.07
N LEU A 74 -8.14 -6.97 0.59
CA LEU A 74 -9.24 -7.54 1.37
C LEU A 74 -8.99 -8.99 1.75
N HIS A 75 -8.33 -9.78 0.90
CA HIS A 75 -7.99 -11.15 1.21
C HIS A 75 -7.00 -11.24 2.37
N VAL A 76 -5.98 -10.38 2.40
CA VAL A 76 -5.02 -10.29 3.52
C VAL A 76 -5.75 -9.95 4.82
N VAL A 77 -6.61 -8.91 4.82
CA VAL A 77 -7.39 -8.52 6.00
C VAL A 77 -8.30 -9.66 6.47
N ASN A 78 -8.91 -10.41 5.56
CA ASN A 78 -9.74 -11.56 5.92
C ASN A 78 -8.90 -12.69 6.55
N GLN A 79 -7.73 -12.99 6.00
CA GLN A 79 -6.82 -13.96 6.60
C GLN A 79 -6.38 -13.54 8.01
N GLU A 80 -6.07 -12.25 8.23
CA GLU A 80 -5.76 -11.71 9.55
C GLU A 80 -6.94 -11.85 10.52
N ALA A 81 -8.17 -11.56 10.07
CA ALA A 81 -9.38 -11.71 10.87
C ALA A 81 -9.65 -13.18 11.24
N LEU A 82 -9.44 -14.11 10.31
CA LEU A 82 -9.55 -15.55 10.58
C LEU A 82 -8.51 -16.02 11.59
N ASN A 83 -7.26 -15.58 11.44
CA ASN A 83 -6.19 -15.88 12.39
C ASN A 83 -6.50 -15.33 13.78
N ALA A 84 -6.97 -14.08 13.87
CA ALA A 84 -7.37 -13.47 15.14
C ALA A 84 -8.52 -14.22 15.82
N ARG A 85 -9.53 -14.64 15.04
CA ARG A 85 -10.64 -15.47 15.53
C ARG A 85 -10.13 -16.80 16.09
N ASP A 86 -9.24 -17.47 15.36
CA ASP A 86 -8.74 -18.78 15.76
C ASP A 86 -7.84 -18.68 17.01
N ILE A 87 -7.03 -17.63 17.12
CA ILE A 87 -6.26 -17.32 18.34
C ILE A 87 -7.22 -17.10 19.52
N ALA A 88 -8.25 -16.25 19.36
CA ALA A 88 -9.22 -15.98 20.42
C ALA A 88 -9.98 -17.24 20.84
N LYS A 89 -10.36 -18.10 19.88
CA LYS A 89 -11.02 -19.39 20.16
C LYS A 89 -10.11 -20.33 20.94
N ASN A 90 -8.83 -20.43 20.56
CA ASN A 90 -7.86 -21.26 21.26
C ASN A 90 -7.59 -20.76 22.68
N GLN A 91 -7.50 -19.43 22.87
CA GLN A 91 -7.37 -18.81 24.19
C GLN A 91 -8.60 -19.09 25.06
N LEU A 92 -9.80 -18.95 24.51
CA LEU A 92 -11.04 -19.26 25.22
C LEU A 92 -11.07 -20.73 25.67
N GLN A 93 -10.77 -21.66 24.76
CA GLN A 93 -10.72 -23.08 25.09
C GLN A 93 -9.70 -23.38 26.21
N TYR A 94 -8.50 -22.79 26.14
CA TYR A 94 -7.50 -22.94 27.19
C TYR A 94 -8.00 -22.44 28.54
N LEU A 95 -8.68 -21.28 28.58
CA LEU A 95 -9.25 -20.71 29.80
C LEU A 95 -10.41 -21.54 30.36
N GLU A 96 -11.26 -22.09 29.49
CA GLU A 96 -12.33 -23.00 29.90
C GLU A 96 -11.76 -24.27 30.53
N GLU A 97 -10.75 -24.87 29.91
CA GLU A 97 -10.11 -26.06 30.47
C GLU A 97 -9.40 -25.77 31.80
N THR A 98 -8.72 -24.62 31.94
CA THR A 98 -8.10 -24.24 33.21
C THR A 98 -9.16 -24.02 34.29
N LEU A 99 -10.28 -23.35 33.99
CA LEU A 99 -11.40 -23.20 34.92
C LEU A 99 -11.99 -24.53 35.35
N VAL A 100 -12.21 -25.46 34.42
CA VAL A 100 -12.73 -26.80 34.75
C VAL A 100 -11.74 -27.56 35.62
N ARG A 101 -10.43 -27.48 35.32
CA ARG A 101 -9.38 -28.11 36.13
C ARG A 101 -9.34 -27.53 37.55
N GLU A 102 -9.39 -26.21 37.70
CA GLU A 102 -9.40 -25.52 38.99
C GLU A 102 -10.67 -25.80 39.78
N ARG A 103 -11.84 -25.82 39.13
CA ARG A 103 -13.11 -26.22 39.76
C ARG A 103 -13.03 -27.65 40.31
N LYS A 104 -12.50 -28.60 39.54
CA LYS A 104 -12.28 -29.98 40.01
C LYS A 104 -11.30 -30.07 41.17
N LYS A 105 -10.28 -29.21 41.24
CA LYS A 105 -9.36 -29.15 42.40
C LYS A 105 -10.08 -28.61 43.64
N ARG A 106 -10.85 -27.53 43.49
CA ARG A 106 -11.65 -26.93 44.58
C ARG A 106 -12.70 -27.89 45.11
N GLU A 107 -13.42 -28.59 44.23
CA GLU A 107 -14.42 -29.60 44.62
C GLU A 107 -13.77 -30.77 45.39
N ARG A 108 -12.58 -31.23 44.96
CA ARG A 108 -11.80 -32.22 45.70
C ARG A 108 -11.42 -31.72 47.09
N TYR A 109 -10.86 -30.51 47.18
CA TYR A 109 -10.48 -29.90 48.46
C TYR A 109 -11.67 -29.74 49.42
N ILE A 110 -12.80 -29.22 48.93
CA ILE A 110 -14.03 -29.09 49.72
C ILE A 110 -14.51 -30.46 50.21
N SER A 111 -14.47 -31.48 49.34
CA SER A 111 -14.86 -32.84 49.70
C SER A 111 -13.96 -33.43 50.80
N GLU A 112 -12.66 -33.20 50.72
CA GLU A 112 -11.72 -33.60 51.79
C GLU A 112 -11.97 -32.85 53.11
N CYS A 113 -12.21 -31.55 53.06
CA CYS A 113 -12.55 -30.75 54.24
C CYS A 113 -13.84 -31.25 54.90
N LYS A 114 -14.88 -31.57 54.11
CA LYS A 114 -16.13 -32.16 54.60
C LYS A 114 -15.89 -33.50 55.30
N LYS A 115 -15.10 -34.40 54.68
CA LYS A 115 -14.73 -35.68 55.30
C LYS A 115 -14.02 -35.50 56.64
N ARG A 116 -13.00 -34.62 56.70
CA ARG A 116 -12.29 -34.33 57.97
C ARG A 116 -13.22 -33.73 59.03
N ALA A 117 -14.19 -32.90 58.63
CA ALA A 117 -15.17 -32.34 59.55
C ALA A 117 -16.15 -33.41 60.07
N GLU A 118 -16.61 -34.32 59.22
CA GLU A 118 -17.44 -35.47 59.62
C GLU A 118 -16.69 -36.43 60.55
N GLU A 119 -15.41 -36.74 60.26
CA GLU A 119 -14.53 -37.54 61.11
C GLU A 119 -14.37 -36.92 62.50
N LYS A 120 -14.06 -35.61 62.57
CA LYS A 120 -13.97 -34.88 63.85
C LYS A 120 -15.30 -34.84 64.60
N LYS A 121 -16.43 -34.71 63.89
CA LYS A 121 -17.76 -34.76 64.51
C LYS A 121 -18.00 -36.14 65.15
N LEU A 122 -17.71 -37.22 64.44
CA LEU A 122 -17.83 -38.59 64.96
C LEU A 122 -16.90 -38.84 66.15
N GLU A 123 -15.69 -38.30 66.12
CA GLU A 123 -14.74 -38.37 67.24
C GLU A 123 -15.25 -37.56 68.44
N ASN A 124 -15.75 -36.34 68.22
CA ASN A 124 -16.31 -35.53 69.30
C ASN A 124 -17.58 -36.15 69.88
N GLU A 125 -18.47 -36.75 69.07
CA GLU A 125 -19.62 -37.52 69.58
C GLU A 125 -19.17 -38.75 70.41
N ARG A 126 -18.07 -39.40 70.04
CA ARG A 126 -17.48 -40.49 70.84
C ARG A 126 -16.86 -39.99 72.14
N MET A 127 -16.19 -38.84 72.10
CA MET A 127 -15.60 -38.21 73.28
C MET A 127 -16.70 -37.66 74.21
N GLU A 128 -17.76 -37.05 73.69
CA GLU A 128 -18.95 -36.65 74.46
C GLU A 128 -19.59 -37.85 75.15
N ARG A 129 -19.74 -38.99 74.48
CA ARG A 129 -20.22 -40.24 75.12
C ARG A 129 -19.28 -40.76 76.23
N LYS A 130 -17.99 -40.38 76.22
CA LYS A 130 -17.01 -40.70 77.28
C LYS A 130 -16.99 -39.63 78.39
N THR A 131 -17.09 -38.34 78.07
CA THR A 131 -17.09 -37.25 79.05
C THR A 131 -18.41 -37.17 79.82
N HIS A 132 -19.53 -37.62 79.25
CA HIS A 132 -20.79 -37.85 79.99
C HIS A 132 -20.67 -38.98 81.03
N ARG A 133 -19.62 -39.82 80.97
CA ARG A 133 -19.29 -40.82 82.02
C ARG A 133 -18.28 -40.31 83.05
N GLU A 134 -17.48 -39.30 82.72
CA GLU A 134 -16.46 -38.73 83.63
C GLU A 134 -17.00 -37.58 84.48
N HIS A 135 -18.08 -36.90 84.06
CA HIS A 135 -18.66 -35.78 84.83
C HIS A 135 -19.59 -36.22 86.00
N LEU A 136 -19.68 -37.53 86.29
CA LEU A 136 -20.51 -38.12 87.37
C LEU A 136 -19.69 -38.71 88.53
N LEU A 137 -18.36 -38.55 88.57
CA LEU A 137 -17.52 -39.14 89.62
C LEU A 137 -16.44 -38.16 90.12
N LEU A 138 -16.83 -37.06 90.76
CA LEU A 138 -15.93 -36.37 91.69
C LEU A 138 -16.70 -35.44 92.64
N GLN A 139 -17.20 -36.03 93.72
CA GLN A 139 -17.56 -35.35 94.96
C GLN A 139 -17.17 -36.28 96.12
N SER A 140 -16.14 -35.92 96.88
CA SER A 140 -16.13 -35.99 98.36
C SER A 140 -14.77 -35.62 98.95
N GLU A 141 -14.88 -34.95 100.10
CA GLU A 141 -13.90 -34.43 101.05
C GLU A 141 -12.94 -35.51 101.60
N ASP A 142 -11.78 -35.12 102.15
CA ASP A 142 -11.58 -35.18 103.60
C ASP A 142 -10.24 -34.62 104.11
N THR A 143 -10.18 -34.49 105.43
CA THR A 143 -9.45 -33.56 106.29
C THR A 143 -8.22 -34.17 107.00
N THR A 144 -7.25 -33.29 107.35
CA THR A 144 -6.27 -33.34 108.49
C THR A 144 -5.24 -34.48 108.54
N GLN A 145 -4.01 -34.40 109.08
CA GLN A 145 -3.12 -33.41 109.73
C GLN A 145 -1.73 -34.10 109.83
N ASP A 146 -0.60 -33.37 109.83
CA ASP A 146 0.58 -33.70 110.67
C ASP A 146 1.68 -32.60 110.67
N SER A 147 1.62 -31.75 111.69
CA SER A 147 2.67 -31.41 112.66
C SER A 147 4.15 -31.15 112.28
N LEU A 148 4.51 -29.86 112.41
CA LEU A 148 5.64 -29.32 113.21
C LEU A 148 7.06 -29.13 112.61
N HIS A 149 7.15 -28.61 111.37
CA HIS A 149 8.22 -27.65 110.98
C HIS A 149 7.71 -26.42 110.21
N ALA A 150 6.39 -26.28 110.03
CA ALA A 150 5.75 -25.41 109.04
C ALA A 150 5.51 -23.94 109.45
N LYS A 151 5.59 -23.55 110.73
CA LYS A 151 5.03 -22.25 111.19
C LYS A 151 5.73 -21.00 110.63
N GLU A 152 7.02 -21.06 110.29
CA GLU A 152 7.75 -19.89 109.77
C GLU A 152 7.62 -19.74 108.25
N GLU A 153 7.68 -20.86 107.52
CA GLU A 153 7.36 -20.91 106.09
C GLU A 153 5.88 -20.62 105.83
N GLU A 154 4.98 -21.08 106.70
CA GLU A 154 3.54 -20.81 106.61
C GLU A 154 3.24 -19.32 106.80
N LEU A 155 3.94 -18.61 107.69
CA LEU A 155 3.78 -17.16 107.82
C LEU A 155 4.28 -16.41 106.58
N ARG A 156 5.40 -16.84 105.97
CA ARG A 156 5.88 -16.29 104.69
C ARG A 156 4.93 -16.60 103.54
N GLN A 157 4.39 -17.82 103.49
CA GLN A 157 3.38 -18.22 102.52
C GLN A 157 2.08 -17.43 102.70
N ARG A 158 1.60 -17.24 103.94
CA ARG A 158 0.42 -16.42 104.24
C ARG A 158 0.63 -14.96 103.86
N TRP A 159 1.81 -14.39 104.13
CA TRP A 159 2.14 -13.03 103.72
C TRP A 159 2.24 -12.90 102.19
N SER A 160 2.90 -13.85 101.52
CA SER A 160 2.97 -13.92 100.06
C SER A 160 1.58 -14.10 99.43
N MET A 161 0.71 -14.88 100.06
CA MET A 161 -0.66 -15.13 99.61
C MET A 161 -1.52 -13.88 99.78
N TYR A 162 -1.39 -13.17 100.90
CA TYR A 162 -2.03 -11.88 101.12
C TYR A 162 -1.56 -10.83 100.09
N GLN A 163 -0.26 -10.74 99.83
CA GLN A 163 0.26 -9.83 98.80
C GLN A 163 -0.26 -10.18 97.41
N MET A 164 -0.30 -11.46 97.07
CA MET A 164 -0.87 -11.96 95.81
C MET A 164 -2.34 -11.58 95.69
N GLU A 165 -3.12 -11.77 96.75
CA GLU A 165 -4.55 -11.46 96.80
C GLU A 165 -4.82 -9.96 96.65
N VAL A 166 -4.02 -9.10 97.29
CA VAL A 166 -4.10 -7.64 97.10
C VAL A 166 -3.81 -7.23 95.66
N ILE A 167 -2.82 -7.85 95.00
CA ILE A 167 -2.49 -7.59 93.59
C ILE A 167 -3.62 -8.07 92.69
N PHE A 168 -4.13 -9.28 92.89
CA PHE A 168 -5.27 -9.81 92.13
C PHE A 168 -6.55 -9.00 92.34
N GLY A 169 -6.78 -8.46 93.53
CA GLY A 169 -7.88 -7.54 93.82
C GLY A 169 -7.79 -6.26 92.99
N LYS A 170 -6.62 -5.62 92.95
CA LYS A 170 -6.40 -4.43 92.10
C LYS A 170 -6.59 -4.72 90.62
N VAL A 171 -6.10 -5.87 90.15
CA VAL A 171 -6.29 -6.30 88.75
C VAL A 171 -7.77 -6.57 88.47
N LYS A 172 -8.47 -7.23 89.38
CA LYS A 172 -9.92 -7.49 89.32
C LYS A 172 -10.73 -6.20 89.21
N ASP A 173 -10.42 -5.22 90.03
CA ASP A 173 -11.09 -3.92 90.02
C ASP A 173 -10.82 -3.17 88.70
N ALA A 174 -9.59 -3.22 88.19
CA ALA A 174 -9.22 -2.59 86.91
C ALA A 174 -9.82 -3.28 85.67
N THR A 175 -10.05 -4.60 85.72
CA THR A 175 -10.60 -5.40 84.61
C THR A 175 -12.11 -5.62 84.71
N GLY A 176 -12.76 -5.16 85.79
CA GLY A 176 -14.21 -5.21 85.97
C GLY A 176 -14.79 -6.62 86.09
N THR A 177 -13.98 -7.61 86.48
CA THR A 177 -14.43 -9.01 86.60
C THR A 177 -14.94 -9.35 87.99
N ALA A 178 -15.97 -10.19 88.09
CA ALA A 178 -16.57 -10.54 89.39
C ALA A 178 -15.67 -11.39 90.30
N GLU A 179 -14.75 -12.17 89.74
CA GLU A 179 -13.96 -13.16 90.49
C GLU A 179 -12.52 -13.29 89.97
N THR A 180 -11.55 -13.42 90.87
CA THR A 180 -10.12 -13.51 90.56
C THR A 180 -9.77 -14.78 89.78
N HIS A 181 -10.43 -15.90 90.04
CA HIS A 181 -10.23 -17.13 89.27
C HIS A 181 -10.68 -16.97 87.80
N SER A 182 -11.76 -16.23 87.55
CA SER A 182 -12.25 -15.97 86.19
C SER A 182 -11.24 -15.18 85.35
N LEU A 183 -10.43 -14.31 85.97
CA LEU A 183 -9.32 -13.63 85.31
C LEU A 183 -8.23 -14.60 84.87
N VAL A 184 -7.79 -15.48 85.78
CA VAL A 184 -6.73 -16.45 85.49
C VAL A 184 -7.13 -17.34 84.32
N ARG A 185 -8.38 -17.82 84.28
CA ARG A 185 -8.89 -18.62 83.15
C ARG A 185 -8.89 -17.84 81.84
N ARG A 186 -9.27 -16.56 81.85
CA ARG A 186 -9.24 -15.71 80.64
C ARG A 186 -7.83 -15.44 80.15
N PHE A 187 -6.89 -15.13 81.05
CA PHE A 187 -5.48 -14.95 80.69
C PHE A 187 -4.87 -16.22 80.11
N LEU A 188 -5.15 -17.38 80.72
CA LEU A 188 -4.69 -18.67 80.20
C LEU A 188 -5.33 -18.99 78.84
N ALA A 189 -6.62 -18.72 78.64
CA ALA A 189 -7.30 -18.92 77.36
C ALA A 189 -6.86 -17.92 76.28
N GLN A 190 -6.42 -16.72 76.66
CA GLN A 190 -5.97 -15.67 75.75
C GLN A 190 -4.50 -15.81 75.35
N GLY A 191 -3.70 -16.59 76.09
CA GLY A 191 -2.28 -16.82 75.80
C GLY A 191 -2.05 -17.32 74.37
N ASP A 192 -2.83 -18.31 73.94
CA ASP A 192 -2.74 -18.87 72.58
C ASP A 192 -3.12 -17.83 71.51
N THR A 193 -4.15 -17.02 71.76
CA THR A 193 -4.54 -15.95 70.83
C THR A 193 -3.51 -14.84 70.73
N PHE A 194 -2.82 -14.53 71.84
CA PHE A 194 -1.74 -13.55 71.85
C PHE A 194 -0.53 -14.06 71.07
N ALA A 195 -0.16 -15.32 71.27
CA ALA A 195 0.91 -15.96 70.51
C ALA A 195 0.60 -15.98 69.00
N GLN A 196 -0.63 -16.32 68.61
CA GLN A 196 -1.08 -16.29 67.21
C GLN A 196 -1.05 -14.86 66.61
N LEU A 197 -1.40 -13.85 67.39
CA LEU A 197 -1.33 -12.45 66.93
C LEU A 197 0.10 -11.97 66.75
N GLU A 198 1.02 -12.34 67.64
CA GLU A 198 2.45 -12.02 67.48
C GLU A 198 3.06 -12.77 66.29
N THR A 199 2.68 -14.04 66.03
CA THR A 199 3.12 -14.72 64.81
C THR A 199 2.61 -14.02 63.56
N LEU A 200 1.32 -13.67 63.50
CA LEU A 200 0.74 -12.95 62.36
C LEU A 200 1.36 -11.57 62.16
N LYS A 201 1.69 -10.86 63.25
CA LYS A 201 2.38 -9.58 63.18
C LYS A 201 3.78 -9.76 62.59
N SER A 202 4.54 -10.74 63.06
CA SER A 202 5.88 -11.03 62.54
C SER A 202 5.86 -11.43 61.05
N GLU A 203 4.88 -12.22 60.62
CA GLU A 203 4.68 -12.61 59.22
C GLU A 203 4.29 -11.40 58.35
N ASN A 204 3.40 -10.54 58.84
CA ASN A 204 3.03 -9.30 58.17
C ASN A 204 4.21 -8.32 58.05
N GLU A 205 5.05 -8.21 59.07
CA GLU A 205 6.26 -7.38 59.01
C GLU A 205 7.25 -7.92 57.97
N GLN A 206 7.47 -9.24 57.92
CA GLN A 206 8.33 -9.87 56.93
C GLN A 206 7.80 -9.69 55.50
N THR A 207 6.51 -9.93 55.28
CA THR A 207 5.89 -9.73 53.97
C THR A 207 5.94 -8.27 53.52
N LEU A 208 5.73 -7.32 54.44
CA LEU A 208 5.84 -5.89 54.16
C LEU A 208 7.26 -5.49 53.74
N VAL A 209 8.30 -6.06 54.38
CA VAL A 209 9.70 -5.83 53.96
C VAL A 209 9.96 -6.42 52.58
N ARG A 210 9.51 -7.65 52.29
CA ARG A 210 9.65 -8.28 50.96
C ARG A 210 8.98 -7.44 49.88
N LEU A 211 7.72 -7.04 50.09
CA LEU A 211 6.98 -6.21 49.13
C LEU A 211 7.63 -4.85 48.90
N LYS A 212 8.24 -4.24 49.93
CA LYS A 212 9.02 -3.00 49.76
C LYS A 212 10.25 -3.20 48.89
N GLN A 213 10.96 -4.31 49.05
CA GLN A 213 12.12 -4.64 48.23
C GLN A 213 11.72 -4.93 46.78
N GLU A 214 10.68 -5.73 46.56
CA GLU A 214 10.13 -6.01 45.23
C GLU A 214 9.66 -4.73 44.54
N LYS A 215 8.97 -3.83 45.26
CA LYS A 215 8.57 -2.52 44.72
C LYS A 215 9.79 -1.72 44.25
N GLN A 216 10.86 -1.67 45.05
CA GLN A 216 12.08 -0.94 44.67
C GLN A 216 12.79 -1.58 43.46
N GLN A 217 12.81 -2.91 43.38
CA GLN A 217 13.36 -3.62 42.23
C GLN A 217 12.57 -3.32 40.95
N LEU A 218 11.24 -3.48 41.00
CA LEU A 218 10.35 -3.17 39.87
C LEU A 218 10.41 -1.70 39.45
N GLN A 219 10.60 -0.77 40.39
CA GLN A 219 10.80 0.64 40.07
C GLN A 219 12.08 0.89 39.27
N ARG A 220 13.19 0.24 39.65
CA ARG A 220 14.46 0.34 38.91
C ARG A 220 14.34 -0.28 37.52
N GLU A 221 13.75 -1.46 37.40
CA GLU A 221 13.52 -2.12 36.11
C GLU A 221 12.67 -1.25 35.18
N LEU A 222 11.66 -0.56 35.73
CA LEU A 222 10.81 0.35 34.97
C LEU A 222 11.56 1.62 34.54
N GLU A 223 12.43 2.17 35.39
CA GLU A 223 13.30 3.29 35.02
C GLU A 223 14.28 2.88 33.91
N ASP A 224 14.94 1.74 34.07
CA ASP A 224 15.86 1.18 33.08
C ASP A 224 15.15 0.94 31.74
N LEU A 225 13.95 0.37 31.74
CA LEU A 225 13.15 0.16 30.53
C LEU A 225 12.70 1.47 29.88
N LYS A 226 12.31 2.49 30.67
CA LYS A 226 11.93 3.81 30.13
C LYS A 226 13.10 4.46 29.41
N TYR A 227 14.25 4.54 30.07
CA TYR A 227 15.38 5.29 29.53
C TYR A 227 16.17 4.50 28.47
N SER A 228 16.27 3.17 28.58
CA SER A 228 16.90 2.33 27.55
C SER A 228 16.00 2.12 26.32
N GLY A 229 14.69 2.01 26.51
CA GLY A 229 13.71 1.88 25.43
C GLY A 229 13.67 3.12 24.53
N GLU A 230 13.66 4.32 25.12
CA GLU A 230 13.68 5.56 24.34
C GLU A 230 15.00 5.75 23.57
N ALA A 231 16.14 5.48 24.21
CA ALA A 231 17.45 5.61 23.55
C ALA A 231 17.62 4.62 22.38
N THR A 232 17.16 3.37 22.55
CA THR A 232 17.20 2.36 21.49
C THR A 232 16.25 2.69 20.35
N LEU A 233 15.03 3.15 20.63
CA LEU A 233 14.07 3.59 19.61
C LEU A 233 14.61 4.76 18.77
N VAL A 234 15.19 5.78 19.42
CA VAL A 234 15.78 6.93 18.70
C VAL A 234 16.97 6.48 17.84
N SER A 235 17.81 5.57 18.34
CA SER A 235 18.92 5.01 17.56
C SER A 235 18.41 4.21 16.35
N GLN A 236 17.38 3.39 16.52
CA GLN A 236 16.77 2.62 15.44
C GLN A 236 16.12 3.52 14.39
N GLN A 237 15.41 4.57 14.80
CA GLN A 237 14.82 5.56 13.90
C GLN A 237 15.89 6.28 13.06
N LYS A 238 17.03 6.65 13.67
CA LYS A 238 18.16 7.24 12.93
C LYS A 238 18.73 6.28 11.89
N LEU A 239 18.99 5.01 12.28
CA LEU A 239 19.48 4.00 11.35
C LEU A 239 18.50 3.73 10.21
N GLN A 240 17.19 3.73 10.49
CA GLN A 240 16.15 3.58 9.48
C GLN A 240 16.14 4.77 8.51
N ALA A 241 16.27 6.00 9.02
CA ALA A 241 16.35 7.20 8.20
C ALA A 241 17.61 7.20 7.30
N GLU A 242 18.77 6.81 7.84
CA GLU A 242 20.01 6.67 7.06
C GLU A 242 19.88 5.60 5.97
N ALA A 243 19.28 4.45 6.28
CA ALA A 243 19.04 3.38 5.32
C ALA A 243 18.10 3.84 4.20
N GLN A 244 17.02 4.57 4.53
CA GLN A 244 16.11 5.15 3.54
C GLN A 244 16.80 6.20 2.67
N GLU A 245 17.69 7.02 3.23
CA GLU A 245 18.45 7.99 2.46
C GLU A 245 19.42 7.31 1.48
N ARG A 246 20.11 6.25 1.92
CA ARG A 246 20.98 5.44 1.06
C ARG A 246 20.19 4.78 -0.06
N LEU A 247 19.02 4.21 0.25
CA LEU A 247 18.14 3.61 -0.76
C LEU A 247 17.75 4.64 -1.82
N LYS A 248 17.29 5.83 -1.42
CA LYS A 248 16.93 6.92 -2.36
C LYS A 248 18.10 7.36 -3.23
N LYS A 249 19.33 7.36 -2.69
CA LYS A 249 20.54 7.69 -3.47
C LYS A 249 20.84 6.61 -4.51
N GLU A 250 20.74 5.35 -4.16
CA GLU A 250 20.96 4.24 -5.08
C GLU A 250 19.86 4.13 -6.15
N GLU A 251 18.60 4.38 -5.79
CA GLU A 251 17.48 4.46 -6.75
C GLU A 251 17.72 5.56 -7.80
N ARG A 252 18.20 6.74 -7.38
CA ARG A 252 18.54 7.82 -8.32
C ARG A 252 19.70 7.43 -9.24
N ARG A 253 20.76 6.83 -8.68
CA ARG A 253 21.89 6.35 -9.49
C ARG A 253 21.47 5.30 -10.51
N HIS A 254 20.58 4.39 -10.10
CA HIS A 254 20.03 3.38 -10.99
C HIS A 254 19.20 4.01 -12.12
N ALA A 255 18.31 4.95 -11.80
CA ALA A 255 17.53 5.66 -12.80
C ALA A 255 18.42 6.44 -13.79
N GLU A 256 19.43 7.14 -13.29
CA GLU A 256 20.39 7.86 -14.14
C GLU A 256 21.18 6.91 -15.07
N ALA A 257 21.59 5.74 -14.56
CA ALA A 257 22.27 4.72 -15.35
C ALA A 257 21.35 4.09 -16.40
N GLN A 258 20.08 3.84 -16.07
CA GLN A 258 19.07 3.37 -17.02
C GLN A 258 18.82 4.39 -18.13
N ASP A 259 18.65 5.66 -17.80
CA ASP A 259 18.48 6.72 -18.80
C ASP A 259 19.70 6.84 -19.72
N GLN A 260 20.91 6.70 -19.16
CA GLN A 260 22.15 6.68 -19.96
C GLN A 260 22.20 5.48 -20.90
N LEU A 261 21.82 4.30 -20.42
CA LEU A 261 21.76 3.08 -21.23
C LEU A 261 20.72 3.22 -22.35
N GLU A 262 19.52 3.71 -22.06
CA GLU A 262 18.50 3.95 -23.08
C GLU A 262 18.96 4.94 -24.14
N ARG A 263 19.60 6.04 -23.73
CA ARG A 263 20.17 7.02 -24.66
C ARG A 263 21.24 6.39 -25.54
N ALA A 264 22.12 5.57 -24.98
CA ALA A 264 23.15 4.86 -25.73
C ALA A 264 22.55 3.84 -26.71
N LEU A 265 21.54 3.07 -26.29
CA LEU A 265 20.83 2.11 -27.15
C LEU A 265 20.13 2.80 -28.31
N ARG A 266 19.42 3.91 -28.07
CA ARG A 266 18.78 4.71 -29.13
C ARG A 266 19.82 5.26 -30.11
N ALA A 267 20.94 5.80 -29.62
CA ALA A 267 22.02 6.28 -30.47
C ALA A 267 22.65 5.16 -31.31
N MET A 268 22.86 3.98 -30.72
CA MET A 268 23.37 2.81 -31.42
C MET A 268 22.40 2.29 -32.49
N GLN A 269 21.09 2.31 -32.23
CA GLN A 269 20.09 1.93 -33.22
C GLN A 269 20.09 2.90 -34.39
N VAL A 270 20.09 4.22 -34.13
CA VAL A 270 20.18 5.24 -35.20
C VAL A 270 21.47 5.07 -36.01
N ALA A 271 22.60 4.81 -35.35
CA ALA A 271 23.86 4.54 -36.03
C ALA A 271 23.77 3.29 -36.92
N LYS A 272 23.21 2.19 -36.41
CA LYS A 272 22.97 0.95 -37.17
C LYS A 272 22.12 1.22 -38.40
N ASP A 273 20.94 1.83 -38.24
CA ASP A 273 20.03 2.13 -39.34
C ASP A 273 20.70 3.03 -40.39
N SER A 274 21.43 4.06 -39.94
CA SER A 274 22.17 4.96 -40.84
C SER A 274 23.26 4.24 -41.64
N LEU A 275 23.96 3.29 -41.03
CA LEU A 275 24.99 2.47 -41.68
C LEU A 275 24.36 1.47 -42.66
N GLU A 276 23.23 0.85 -42.32
CA GLU A 276 22.49 -0.03 -43.22
C GLU A 276 21.99 0.73 -44.46
N HIS A 277 21.45 1.95 -44.26
CA HIS A 277 21.05 2.83 -45.35
C HIS A 277 22.22 3.23 -46.23
N LEU A 278 23.37 3.56 -45.64
CA LEU A 278 24.56 3.95 -46.38
C LEU A 278 25.15 2.76 -47.15
N ALA A 279 25.25 1.58 -46.52
CA ALA A 279 25.64 0.34 -47.17
C ALA A 279 24.73 0.00 -48.37
N SER A 280 23.42 0.21 -48.23
CA SER A 280 22.43 0.03 -49.30
C SER A 280 22.68 0.98 -50.48
N LYS A 281 23.02 2.25 -50.23
CA LYS A 281 23.37 3.20 -51.30
C LYS A 281 24.67 2.84 -52.01
N LEU A 282 25.61 2.21 -51.30
CA LEU A 282 26.92 1.82 -51.82
C LEU A 282 26.93 0.38 -52.37
N ILE A 283 25.78 -0.25 -52.64
CA ILE A 283 25.70 -1.63 -53.17
C ILE A 283 26.48 -1.78 -54.48
N HIS A 284 26.45 -0.78 -55.35
CA HIS A 284 27.09 -0.83 -56.67
C HIS A 284 28.62 -0.71 -56.64
N ILE A 285 29.20 -0.39 -55.48
CA ILE A 285 30.65 -0.27 -55.31
C ILE A 285 31.18 -1.62 -54.82
N THR A 286 31.78 -2.38 -55.73
CA THR A 286 32.43 -3.65 -55.41
C THR A 286 33.82 -3.39 -54.83
N VAL A 287 34.15 -4.01 -53.70
CA VAL A 287 35.51 -3.96 -53.13
C VAL A 287 36.09 -5.37 -53.29
N GLU A 288 37.08 -5.52 -54.17
CA GLU A 288 37.63 -6.82 -54.58
C GLU A 288 38.80 -7.27 -53.67
N ASP A 289 39.55 -6.31 -53.10
CA ASP A 289 40.76 -6.57 -52.28
C ASP A 289 40.59 -6.23 -50.77
N GLY A 290 39.36 -6.06 -50.30
CA GLY A 290 39.03 -5.63 -48.92
C GLY A 290 38.74 -6.77 -47.94
N ARG A 291 38.75 -6.50 -46.63
CA ARG A 291 38.47 -7.51 -45.58
C ARG A 291 37.06 -8.09 -45.68
N PHE A 292 36.15 -7.31 -46.27
CA PHE A 292 34.73 -7.63 -46.44
C PHE A 292 34.35 -7.96 -47.89
N ALA A 293 35.34 -8.20 -48.78
CA ALA A 293 35.09 -8.60 -50.16
C ALA A 293 34.23 -9.87 -50.24
N GLY A 294 33.05 -9.77 -50.87
CA GLY A 294 32.15 -10.90 -51.12
C GLY A 294 31.45 -11.51 -49.89
N LYS A 295 31.51 -10.87 -48.71
CA LYS A 295 30.87 -11.38 -47.49
C LYS A 295 29.54 -10.69 -47.21
N GLU A 296 28.47 -11.46 -47.11
CA GLU A 296 27.23 -11.00 -46.48
C GLU A 296 27.42 -10.98 -44.96
N LEU A 297 27.21 -9.82 -44.35
CA LEU A 297 27.32 -9.66 -42.90
C LEU A 297 26.05 -10.22 -42.24
N ASP A 298 26.21 -11.11 -41.27
CA ASP A 298 25.10 -11.67 -40.49
C ASP A 298 24.49 -10.60 -39.56
N PRO A 299 23.21 -10.23 -39.75
CA PRO A 299 22.53 -9.24 -38.91
C PRO A 299 22.40 -9.61 -37.43
N GLN A 300 22.58 -10.89 -37.07
CA GLN A 300 22.47 -11.38 -35.69
C GLN A 300 23.81 -11.50 -34.96
N ALA A 301 24.93 -11.20 -35.63
CA ALA A 301 26.24 -11.26 -35.00
C ALA A 301 26.46 -10.05 -34.06
N ASP A 302 27.04 -10.29 -32.88
CA ASP A 302 27.39 -9.23 -31.91
C ASP A 302 28.30 -8.15 -32.51
N ASN A 303 29.15 -8.54 -33.46
CA ASN A 303 30.07 -7.64 -34.17
C ASN A 303 29.47 -7.02 -35.45
N TYR A 304 28.16 -7.10 -35.66
CA TYR A 304 27.51 -6.64 -36.89
C TYR A 304 27.74 -5.15 -37.16
N VAL A 305 27.44 -4.27 -36.20
CA VAL A 305 27.56 -2.81 -36.40
C VAL A 305 29.02 -2.37 -36.65
N PRO A 306 30.03 -2.82 -35.89
CA PRO A 306 31.43 -2.53 -36.20
C PRO A 306 31.88 -3.05 -37.58
N ASN A 307 31.45 -4.26 -37.96
CA ASN A 307 31.78 -4.83 -39.27
C ASN A 307 31.10 -4.07 -40.42
N LEU A 308 29.84 -3.64 -40.21
CA LEU A 308 29.10 -2.83 -41.17
C LEU A 308 29.75 -1.45 -41.36
N LEU A 309 30.21 -0.84 -40.27
CA LEU A 309 30.99 0.40 -40.33
C LEU A 309 32.27 0.22 -41.16
N GLY A 310 33.04 -0.84 -40.91
CA GLY A 310 34.26 -1.14 -41.67
C GLY A 310 33.99 -1.41 -43.16
N LEU A 311 32.89 -2.12 -43.48
CA LEU A 311 32.46 -2.34 -44.86
C LEU A 311 32.11 -1.02 -45.57
N VAL A 312 31.36 -0.14 -44.90
CA VAL A 312 31.00 1.18 -45.42
C VAL A 312 32.24 2.04 -45.63
N GLU A 313 33.19 2.02 -44.68
CA GLU A 313 34.46 2.73 -44.78
C GLU A 313 35.29 2.28 -46.00
N GLU A 314 35.48 0.97 -46.21
CA GLU A 314 36.20 0.44 -47.37
C GLU A 314 35.54 0.87 -48.69
N LYS A 315 34.20 0.83 -48.77
CA LYS A 315 33.45 1.26 -49.95
C LYS A 315 33.56 2.77 -50.20
N LEU A 316 33.49 3.59 -49.16
CA LEU A 316 33.64 5.05 -49.27
C LEU A 316 35.06 5.44 -49.69
N LEU A 317 36.09 4.78 -49.16
CA LEU A 317 37.48 5.02 -49.58
C LEU A 317 37.70 4.65 -51.05
N LYS A 318 37.11 3.54 -51.52
CA LYS A 318 37.15 3.17 -52.94
C LYS A 318 36.41 4.20 -53.82
N LEU A 319 35.24 4.67 -53.38
CA LEU A 319 34.50 5.74 -54.06
C LEU A 319 35.32 7.02 -54.16
N GLN A 320 35.96 7.41 -53.06
CA GLN A 320 36.80 8.61 -53.01
C GLN A 320 38.01 8.49 -53.95
N ALA A 321 38.64 7.32 -54.03
CA ALA A 321 39.72 7.06 -54.97
C ALA A 321 39.27 7.14 -56.43
N GLN A 322 38.08 6.61 -56.75
CA GLN A 322 37.48 6.72 -58.09
C GLN A 322 37.14 8.17 -58.45
N LEU A 323 36.65 8.96 -57.50
CA LEU A 323 36.32 10.36 -57.69
C LEU A 323 37.57 11.27 -57.79
N GLY A 324 38.71 10.86 -57.24
CA GLY A 324 39.94 11.65 -57.24
C GLY A 324 40.51 11.96 -58.63
N GLY A 325 40.11 11.19 -59.66
CA GLY A 325 40.48 11.43 -61.06
C GLY A 325 39.48 12.29 -61.85
N HIS A 326 38.44 12.82 -61.22
CA HIS A 326 37.35 13.55 -61.89
C HIS A 326 37.15 14.93 -61.27
N ASP A 327 36.81 15.94 -62.08
CA ASP A 327 36.40 17.25 -61.56
C ASP A 327 34.97 17.16 -61.01
N VAL A 328 34.88 17.00 -59.69
CA VAL A 328 33.61 16.89 -58.97
C VAL A 328 32.74 18.13 -59.16
N GLN A 329 33.31 19.33 -59.32
CA GLN A 329 32.52 20.55 -59.52
C GLN A 329 31.88 20.59 -60.91
N GLU A 330 32.61 20.14 -61.93
CA GLU A 330 32.08 20.04 -63.29
C GLU A 330 31.01 18.95 -63.40
N MET A 331 31.23 17.78 -62.78
CA MET A 331 30.21 16.72 -62.72
C MET A 331 28.94 17.17 -61.99
N LEU A 332 29.05 17.88 -60.87
CA LEU A 332 27.87 18.41 -60.15
C LEU A 332 27.11 19.44 -60.99
N ARG A 333 27.80 20.26 -61.80
CA ARG A 333 27.15 21.16 -62.77
C ARG A 333 26.42 20.38 -63.86
N HIS A 334 27.04 19.33 -64.40
CA HIS A 334 26.39 18.44 -65.37
C HIS A 334 25.17 17.71 -64.79
N ILE A 335 25.22 17.28 -63.52
CA ILE A 335 24.09 16.66 -62.83
C ILE A 335 22.96 17.66 -62.57
N ALA A 336 23.29 18.93 -62.31
CA ALA A 336 22.32 20.01 -62.16
C ALA A 336 21.69 20.47 -63.50
N ASN A 337 22.24 20.04 -64.65
CA ASN A 337 21.65 20.37 -65.94
C ASN A 337 20.30 19.66 -66.12
N ARG A 338 19.30 20.42 -66.57
CA ARG A 338 17.91 19.99 -66.72
C ARG A 338 17.74 18.79 -67.66
N GLU A 339 18.60 18.65 -68.66
CA GLU A 339 18.60 17.52 -69.61
C GLU A 339 19.02 16.21 -68.96
N PHE A 340 19.99 16.25 -68.03
CA PHE A 340 20.41 15.08 -67.28
C PHE A 340 19.32 14.62 -66.30
N LEU A 341 18.69 15.55 -65.59
CA LEU A 341 17.55 15.27 -64.71
C LEU A 341 16.36 14.68 -65.46
N ALA A 342 16.03 15.20 -66.64
CA ALA A 342 14.96 14.65 -67.50
C ALA A 342 15.28 13.23 -68.00
N SER A 343 16.55 12.94 -68.32
CA SER A 343 16.99 11.59 -68.72
C SER A 343 16.94 10.58 -67.57
N LEU A 344 17.15 11.05 -66.33
CA LEU A 344 17.03 10.27 -65.11
C LEU A 344 15.58 10.02 -64.74
N GLU A 345 14.70 11.02 -64.89
CA GLU A 345 13.26 10.89 -64.67
C GLU A 345 12.63 9.79 -65.53
N GLY A 346 13.10 9.63 -66.78
CA GLY A 346 12.66 8.55 -67.67
C GLY A 346 13.16 7.14 -67.31
N ARG A 347 14.08 7.00 -66.34
CA ARG A 347 14.69 5.71 -65.94
C ARG A 347 14.43 5.32 -64.48
N LEU A 348 13.52 6.00 -63.80
CA LEU A 348 13.19 5.69 -62.40
C LEU A 348 12.31 4.44 -62.28
N PRO A 349 12.53 3.57 -61.28
CA PRO A 349 11.65 2.43 -60.99
C PRO A 349 10.24 2.87 -60.58
N GLU A 350 9.22 2.08 -60.93
CA GLU A 350 7.79 2.38 -60.71
C GLU A 350 7.40 2.59 -59.23
N TYR A 351 8.18 2.06 -58.28
CA TYR A 351 7.96 2.20 -56.84
C TYR A 351 8.56 3.48 -56.22
N ASN A 352 9.18 4.36 -57.02
CA ASN A 352 9.80 5.59 -56.53
C ASN A 352 8.77 6.72 -56.40
N THR A 353 8.07 6.79 -55.28
CA THR A 353 7.12 7.87 -54.95
C THR A 353 7.87 9.11 -54.47
N ARG A 354 8.48 9.86 -55.39
CA ARG A 354 9.05 11.17 -55.05
C ARG A 354 7.94 12.16 -54.69
N ILE A 355 8.03 12.75 -53.51
CA ILE A 355 7.22 13.91 -53.12
C ILE A 355 7.77 15.11 -53.88
N ALA A 356 6.96 15.70 -54.76
CA ALA A 356 7.31 16.95 -55.42
C ALA A 356 7.36 18.06 -54.35
N LEU A 357 8.57 18.40 -53.89
CA LEU A 357 8.77 19.62 -53.13
C LEU A 357 8.54 20.79 -54.09
N PRO A 358 7.66 21.76 -53.78
CA PRO A 358 7.49 22.93 -54.62
C PRO A 358 8.86 23.59 -54.76
N LEU A 359 9.43 23.60 -55.96
CA LEU A 359 10.51 24.51 -56.27
C LEU A 359 9.97 25.90 -55.93
N ALA A 360 10.62 26.61 -55.01
CA ALA A 360 10.30 27.98 -54.69
C ALA A 360 10.35 28.77 -56.01
N THR A 361 9.18 28.96 -56.61
CA THR A 361 9.01 29.84 -57.75
C THR A 361 9.45 31.20 -57.25
N SER A 362 10.38 31.81 -57.97
CA SER A 362 10.78 33.19 -57.76
C SER A 362 9.52 34.03 -57.63
N LYS A 363 9.30 34.60 -56.43
CA LYS A 363 8.14 35.39 -56.04
C LYS A 363 7.61 36.20 -57.22
N ASP A 364 6.53 35.72 -57.81
CA ASP A 364 5.75 36.48 -58.78
C ASP A 364 5.07 37.60 -58.00
N LYS A 365 5.33 38.84 -58.42
CA LYS A 365 5.01 40.07 -57.70
C LYS A 365 3.54 40.48 -57.86
N PHE A 366 2.62 39.51 -57.84
CA PHE A 366 1.23 39.73 -58.23
C PHE A 366 0.21 38.96 -57.38
N PHE A 367 0.49 38.78 -56.09
CA PHE A 367 -0.58 38.54 -55.12
C PHE A 367 -0.39 39.51 -53.94
N ASP A 368 -1.28 40.51 -53.95
CA ASP A 368 -1.55 41.42 -52.86
C ASP A 368 -1.86 40.65 -51.58
N GLU A 369 -1.44 41.25 -50.47
CA GLU A 369 -1.56 40.81 -49.10
C GLU A 369 -3.02 40.57 -48.69
N GLU A 370 -3.38 39.32 -48.45
CA GLU A 370 -4.31 38.95 -47.37
C GLU A 370 -3.66 37.80 -46.59
N SER A 371 -2.60 38.14 -45.84
CA SER A 371 -2.20 37.34 -44.70
C SER A 371 -3.25 37.55 -43.61
N GLU A 372 -4.14 36.57 -43.45
CA GLU A 372 -4.81 36.39 -42.17
C GLU A 372 -3.72 36.09 -41.14
N GLU A 373 -3.32 37.13 -40.41
CA GLU A 373 -2.68 36.97 -39.12
C GLU A 373 -3.68 36.19 -38.26
N GLU A 374 -3.41 34.88 -38.10
CA GLU A 374 -3.98 34.11 -37.01
C GLU A 374 -3.66 34.85 -35.72
N ASP A 375 -4.68 35.55 -35.22
CA ASP A 375 -4.78 36.08 -33.87
C ASP A 375 -4.47 34.94 -32.89
N ASN A 376 -3.19 34.77 -32.56
CA ASN A 376 -2.74 34.13 -31.33
C ASN A 376 -3.09 35.06 -30.15
N GLU A 377 -4.36 35.44 -30.05
CA GLU A 377 -4.89 36.26 -28.98
C GLU A 377 -5.10 35.34 -27.78
N VAL A 378 -4.07 35.30 -26.91
CA VAL A 378 -4.16 34.65 -25.60
C VAL A 378 -5.40 35.20 -24.90
N VAL A 379 -6.41 34.36 -24.71
CA VAL A 379 -7.73 34.74 -24.20
C VAL A 379 -7.57 35.38 -22.82
N THR A 380 -7.58 36.71 -22.79
CA THR A 380 -7.47 37.46 -21.54
C THR A 380 -8.74 37.29 -20.70
N ARG A 381 -8.60 37.34 -19.38
CA ARG A 381 -9.72 37.20 -18.43
C ARG A 381 -10.91 38.14 -18.74
N ALA A 382 -10.65 39.29 -19.37
CA ALA A 382 -11.67 40.24 -19.79
C ALA A 382 -12.52 39.72 -20.97
N SER A 383 -11.90 39.13 -22.00
CA SER A 383 -12.63 38.59 -23.16
C SER A 383 -13.50 37.38 -22.78
N LEU A 384 -13.01 36.54 -21.86
CA LEU A 384 -13.76 35.42 -21.29
C LEU A 384 -14.98 35.90 -20.47
N LYS A 385 -14.84 37.01 -19.73
CA LYS A 385 -15.92 37.64 -18.97
C LYS A 385 -16.98 38.22 -19.91
N ILE A 386 -16.58 38.89 -20.99
CA ILE A 386 -17.51 39.44 -22.01
C ILE A 386 -18.28 38.31 -22.70
N ARG A 387 -17.61 37.20 -23.04
CA ARG A 387 -18.27 36.03 -23.65
C ARG A 387 -19.27 35.37 -22.71
N SER A 388 -18.94 35.25 -21.42
CA SER A 388 -19.89 34.74 -20.40
C SER A 388 -21.10 35.65 -20.22
N GLN A 389 -20.92 36.98 -20.29
CA GLN A 389 -22.00 37.93 -20.11
C GLN A 389 -22.97 37.91 -21.31
N LYS A 390 -22.44 37.78 -22.54
CA LYS A 390 -23.25 37.60 -23.75
C LYS A 390 -24.10 36.32 -23.70
N LEU A 391 -23.57 35.23 -23.16
CA LEU A 391 -24.30 33.98 -22.93
C LEU A 391 -25.44 34.15 -21.90
N ILE A 392 -25.20 34.89 -20.82
CA ILE A 392 -26.24 35.15 -19.81
C ILE A 392 -27.35 36.06 -20.39
N GLU A 393 -26.99 37.04 -21.19
CA GLU A 393 -27.94 37.96 -21.83
C GLU A 393 -28.80 37.27 -22.91
N SER A 394 -28.24 36.34 -23.69
CA SER A 394 -29.00 35.56 -24.67
C SER A 394 -30.04 34.65 -24.00
N HIS A 395 -29.68 34.00 -22.88
CA HIS A 395 -30.62 33.20 -22.10
C HIS A 395 -31.68 34.05 -21.37
N LYS A 396 -31.37 35.30 -20.99
CA LYS A 396 -32.37 36.23 -20.44
C LYS A 396 -33.40 36.70 -21.47
N LYS A 397 -33.03 36.87 -22.75
CA LYS A 397 -33.98 37.24 -23.82
C LYS A 397 -35.03 36.14 -24.08
N LEU A 398 -34.64 34.87 -24.03
CA LEU A 398 -35.56 33.73 -24.20
C LEU A 398 -36.62 33.63 -23.09
N ARG A 399 -36.33 34.11 -21.86
CA ARG A 399 -37.29 34.07 -20.74
C ARG A 399 -38.33 35.19 -20.77
N ARG A 400 -38.12 36.26 -21.56
CA ARG A 400 -39.07 37.39 -21.67
C ARG A 400 -40.18 37.18 -22.71
N SER A 401 -40.06 36.18 -23.59
CA SER A 401 -41.04 35.88 -24.64
C SER A 401 -42.23 35.02 -24.17
N ARG A 402 -42.27 34.56 -22.91
CA ARG A 402 -43.39 33.80 -22.35
C ARG A 402 -44.11 34.62 -21.28
N ARG A 403 -44.69 35.75 -21.69
CA ARG A 403 -45.79 36.46 -21.01
C ARG A 403 -46.30 37.56 -21.93
N SER A 404 -47.26 37.18 -22.77
CA SER A 404 -48.24 38.03 -23.45
C SER A 404 -49.40 37.10 -23.75
#